data_AF-A0A2J8WJB8-F1
#
_entry.id   AF-A0A2J8WJB8-F1
#
_cell.length_a   1.000
_cell.length_b   1.000
_cell.length_c   1.000
_cell.angle_alpha   90.00
_cell.angle_beta   90.00
_cell.angle_gamma   90.00
#
_symmetry.space_group_name_H-M   'P 1'
#
loop_
_entity.id
_entity.type
_entity.pdbx_description
1 polymer ?
#
loop_
_entity_poly.entity_id
_entity_poly.type
_entity_poly.pdbx_seq_one_letter_code
_entity_poly.pdbx_strand_id
1 'polypeptide(L)'
;MPGGAWGLVIALMFLARGEAQECSPGGHQFLRSPYRSVHLDSWHLQQSAVQDLICDHSLSPGWYRFLIFDRPAEMPTKCVEMNHCGTQAPIWLSLRDSETLPSPGEIKQLTACATWQFLFSTTKDCCLFQIPVSVRNCGNFFVYLLQPTQGCMGYCAEAISDARLHPCGSDETEIGGDCVRQLTASLPPPPAGRPKVLVELIESRLFCRCSFDVPPTKNSVGFYIAWSRLSSQEVKEELKQETTVQAFSFLELDGINLRLGDRIFCSASVFFLENPHVQSVAIESQEFFAGIKLQPELSTISEDGKEYYLRIESTVPIICSEFSELDQECKISLKLKTIDQDLVFFWGIHPC
;
A
#
# COMPACT_ATOMS: atom_id res chain seq x y z
N MET A 1 10.18 -7.26 -80.73
CA MET A 1 11.07 -8.28 -80.14
C MET A 1 12.49 -7.74 -80.13
N PRO A 2 13.27 -8.00 -79.08
CA PRO A 2 13.54 -6.99 -78.06
C PRO A 2 15.05 -6.78 -77.82
N GLY A 3 15.38 -5.73 -77.08
CA GLY A 3 16.73 -5.50 -76.55
C GLY A 3 16.66 -4.57 -75.35
N GLY A 4 15.97 -5.03 -74.30
CA GLY A 4 15.97 -4.38 -73.00
C GLY A 4 17.12 -4.84 -72.12
N ALA A 5 17.29 -4.10 -71.03
CA ALA A 5 18.03 -4.41 -69.81
C ALA A 5 19.48 -3.91 -69.68
N TRP A 6 19.91 -3.29 -68.57
CA TRP A 6 19.23 -2.82 -67.35
C TRP A 6 20.14 -1.75 -66.71
N GLY A 7 19.54 -0.75 -66.07
CA GLY A 7 20.26 0.17 -65.20
C GLY A 7 20.68 -0.54 -63.91
N LEU A 8 21.96 -0.50 -63.60
CA LEU A 8 22.48 -0.87 -62.28
C LEU A 8 22.40 0.35 -61.37
N VAL A 9 21.24 0.57 -60.76
CA VAL A 9 21.16 1.37 -59.54
C VAL A 9 21.59 0.45 -58.41
N ILE A 10 22.85 0.59 -57.97
CA ILE A 10 23.32 -0.02 -56.74
C ILE A 10 22.59 0.69 -55.60
N ALA A 11 21.47 0.12 -55.16
CA ALA A 11 20.88 0.46 -53.88
C ALA A 11 21.86 0.00 -52.80
N LEU A 12 22.61 0.94 -52.21
CA LEU A 12 23.21 0.72 -50.91
C LEU A 12 22.07 0.43 -49.93
N MET A 13 21.78 -0.86 -49.70
CA MET A 13 21.06 -1.27 -48.51
C MET A 13 21.96 -0.98 -47.32
N PHE A 14 21.83 0.22 -46.78
CA PHE A 14 22.19 0.46 -45.39
C PHE A 14 21.42 -0.57 -44.57
N LEU A 15 22.12 -1.57 -44.03
CA LEU A 15 21.62 -2.36 -42.91
C LEU A 15 21.50 -1.40 -41.73
N ALA A 16 20.44 -0.60 -41.71
CA ALA A 16 19.94 -0.05 -40.47
C ALA A 16 19.60 -1.27 -39.62
N ARG A 17 20.37 -1.49 -38.56
CA ARG A 17 20.10 -2.49 -37.54
C ARG A 17 18.75 -2.13 -36.93
N GLY A 18 17.68 -2.66 -37.53
CA GLY A 18 16.31 -2.34 -37.14
C GLY A 18 16.13 -2.67 -35.67
N GLU A 19 15.77 -1.66 -34.89
CA GLU A 19 15.38 -1.83 -33.50
C GLU A 19 14.22 -2.83 -33.47
N ALA A 20 14.26 -3.80 -32.57
CA ALA A 20 13.28 -4.86 -32.57
C ALA A 20 11.86 -4.32 -32.33
N GLN A 21 10.86 -4.97 -32.93
CA GLN A 21 9.50 -4.46 -32.96
C GLN A 21 8.98 -4.18 -31.55
N GLU A 22 9.19 -5.10 -30.60
CA GLU A 22 8.76 -4.99 -29.21
C GLU A 22 9.46 -3.86 -28.42
N CYS A 23 10.63 -3.40 -28.89
CA CYS A 23 11.33 -2.25 -28.31
C CYS A 23 10.87 -0.92 -28.90
N SER A 24 10.17 -0.93 -30.03
CA SER A 24 9.65 0.28 -30.67
C SER A 24 8.36 0.78 -29.98
N PRO A 25 8.01 2.07 -30.07
CA PRO A 25 6.72 2.58 -29.61
C PRO A 25 5.56 1.82 -30.28
N GLY A 26 4.68 1.23 -29.47
CA GLY A 26 3.56 0.40 -29.95
C GLY A 26 3.91 -1.09 -30.15
N GLY A 27 5.17 -1.49 -29.95
CA GLY A 27 5.62 -2.88 -29.98
C GLY A 27 5.29 -3.70 -28.73
N HIS A 28 4.98 -3.01 -27.64
CA HIS A 28 4.61 -3.58 -26.35
C HIS A 28 3.40 -2.84 -25.78
N GLN A 29 2.69 -3.53 -24.90
CA GLN A 29 1.61 -3.00 -24.10
C GLN A 29 2.14 -2.53 -22.74
N PHE A 30 1.43 -1.62 -22.09
CA PHE A 30 1.76 -1.23 -20.72
C PHE A 30 0.86 -1.96 -19.73
N LEU A 31 1.46 -2.70 -18.82
CA LEU A 31 0.75 -3.28 -17.69
C LEU A 31 0.79 -2.27 -16.54
N ARG A 32 -0.24 -1.40 -16.49
CA ARG A 32 -0.32 -0.25 -15.58
C ARG A 32 -1.23 -0.56 -14.41
N SER A 33 -0.69 -0.61 -13.20
CA SER A 33 -1.50 -0.60 -11.99
C SER A 33 -0.62 -0.32 -10.76
N PRO A 34 -0.93 0.71 -9.95
CA PRO A 34 -0.28 0.94 -8.66
C PRO A 34 -0.31 -0.26 -7.74
N TYR A 35 -1.40 -1.03 -7.80
CA TYR A 35 -1.62 -2.17 -6.92
C TYR A 35 -0.61 -3.30 -7.15
N ARG A 36 0.08 -3.35 -8.29
CA ARG A 36 1.11 -4.36 -8.61
C ARG A 36 2.42 -4.19 -7.83
N SER A 37 2.54 -3.13 -7.02
CA SER A 37 3.74 -2.89 -6.22
C SER A 37 3.96 -3.99 -5.19
N VAL A 38 5.21 -4.46 -5.09
CA VAL A 38 5.65 -5.38 -4.03
C VAL A 38 5.42 -4.84 -2.61
N HIS A 39 5.33 -3.53 -2.44
CA HIS A 39 5.14 -2.89 -1.14
C HIS A 39 3.66 -2.81 -0.72
N LEU A 40 2.72 -3.17 -1.60
CA LEU A 40 1.31 -3.17 -1.25
C LEU A 40 0.92 -4.50 -0.59
N ASP A 41 0.49 -4.43 0.67
CA ASP A 41 -0.23 -5.52 1.34
C ASP A 41 -1.70 -5.54 0.85
N SER A 42 -2.09 -6.68 0.31
CA SER A 42 -3.37 -6.96 -0.34
C SER A 42 -4.32 -7.75 0.55
N TRP A 43 -3.94 -8.04 1.80
CA TRP A 43 -4.78 -8.74 2.77
C TRP A 43 -6.16 -8.08 2.94
N HIS A 44 -6.20 -6.75 3.00
CA HIS A 44 -7.45 -6.00 3.13
C HIS A 44 -8.33 -6.04 1.87
N LEU A 45 -7.72 -6.09 0.68
CA LEU A 45 -8.46 -6.21 -0.59
C LEU A 45 -9.17 -7.56 -0.69
N GLN A 46 -8.57 -8.62 -0.13
CA GLN A 46 -9.16 -9.96 -0.12
C GLN A 46 -10.40 -10.07 0.77
N GLN A 47 -10.55 -9.20 1.77
CA GLN A 47 -11.69 -9.23 2.69
C GLN A 47 -12.80 -8.24 2.32
N SER A 48 -12.45 -7.10 1.70
CA SER A 48 -13.40 -5.98 1.50
C SER A 48 -13.75 -5.71 0.04
N ALA A 49 -12.90 -6.12 -0.90
CA ALA A 49 -13.07 -5.81 -2.32
C ALA A 49 -12.43 -6.90 -3.20
N VAL A 50 -12.95 -8.13 -3.08
CA VAL A 50 -12.45 -9.30 -3.85
C VAL A 50 -12.43 -9.04 -5.36
N GLN A 51 -13.32 -8.17 -5.85
CA GLN A 51 -13.39 -7.76 -7.26
C GLN A 51 -12.22 -6.86 -7.70
N ASP A 52 -11.54 -6.22 -6.76
CA ASP A 52 -10.38 -5.33 -7.02
C ASP A 52 -9.04 -6.09 -6.96
N LEU A 53 -9.06 -7.40 -6.71
CA LEU A 53 -7.87 -8.25 -6.81
C LEU A 53 -7.38 -8.34 -8.25
N ILE A 54 -6.07 -8.22 -8.41
CA ILE A 54 -5.39 -8.44 -9.67
C ILE A 54 -5.40 -9.94 -9.97
N CYS A 55 -6.13 -10.28 -11.04
CA CYS A 55 -6.20 -11.61 -11.62
C CYS A 55 -5.78 -11.55 -13.10
N ASP A 56 -4.55 -11.94 -13.42
CA ASP A 56 -4.00 -11.92 -14.78
C ASP A 56 -4.42 -13.14 -15.63
N HIS A 57 -5.44 -13.90 -15.21
CA HIS A 57 -5.98 -15.00 -16.02
C HIS A 57 -6.63 -14.53 -17.32
N SER A 58 -7.03 -13.25 -17.38
CA SER A 58 -7.60 -12.61 -18.58
C SER A 58 -6.58 -11.78 -19.35
N LEU A 59 -5.30 -11.81 -18.96
CA LEU A 59 -4.25 -11.05 -19.63
C LEU A 59 -4.03 -11.63 -21.03
N SER A 60 -4.11 -10.79 -22.06
CA SER A 60 -3.79 -11.22 -23.42
C SER A 60 -2.30 -11.59 -23.54
N PRO A 61 -1.92 -12.66 -24.24
CA PRO A 61 -0.50 -12.94 -24.50
C PRO A 61 0.16 -11.80 -25.27
N GLY A 62 1.35 -11.36 -24.86
CA GLY A 62 2.04 -10.29 -25.55
C GLY A 62 3.26 -9.73 -24.81
N TRP A 63 3.95 -8.78 -25.44
CA TRP A 63 5.05 -8.05 -24.82
C TRP A 63 4.50 -6.95 -23.93
N TYR A 64 4.91 -6.94 -22.67
CA TYR A 64 4.49 -5.97 -21.67
C TYR A 64 5.67 -5.22 -21.08
N ARG A 65 5.43 -3.95 -20.78
CA ARG A 65 6.26 -3.13 -19.92
C ARG A 65 5.45 -2.72 -18.70
N PHE A 66 6.02 -2.87 -17.51
CA PHE A 66 5.32 -2.53 -16.27
C PHE A 66 5.42 -1.04 -15.98
N LEU A 67 4.33 -0.47 -15.49
CA LEU A 67 4.33 0.84 -14.87
C LEU A 67 3.60 0.80 -13.53
N ILE A 68 4.25 1.33 -12.50
CA ILE A 68 3.64 1.59 -11.20
C ILE A 68 3.66 3.11 -11.03
N PHE A 69 2.49 3.72 -10.73
CA PHE A 69 2.36 5.17 -10.64
C PHE A 69 2.90 5.90 -11.89
N ASP A 70 2.63 5.37 -13.09
CA ASP A 70 3.14 5.84 -14.38
C ASP A 70 4.68 5.90 -14.52
N ARG A 71 5.41 5.30 -13.58
CA ARG A 71 6.87 5.17 -13.63
C ARG A 71 7.32 3.81 -14.14
N PRO A 72 8.49 3.74 -14.80
CA PRO A 72 9.13 2.47 -15.14
C PRO A 72 9.23 1.53 -13.94
N ALA A 73 8.74 0.31 -14.12
CA ALA A 73 8.85 -0.75 -13.14
C ALA A 73 9.31 -2.04 -13.84
N GLU A 74 9.88 -2.94 -13.06
CA GLU A 74 10.40 -4.24 -13.51
C GLU A 74 9.78 -5.35 -12.68
N MET A 75 9.72 -6.57 -13.22
CA MET A 75 9.35 -7.72 -12.39
C MET A 75 10.41 -7.91 -11.30
N PRO A 76 10.02 -8.04 -10.01
CA PRO A 76 10.98 -8.25 -8.94
C PRO A 76 11.70 -9.58 -9.14
N THR A 77 13.00 -9.62 -8.87
CA THR A 77 13.82 -10.83 -8.99
C THR A 77 13.99 -11.58 -7.66
N LYS A 78 13.32 -11.10 -6.61
CA LYS A 78 13.30 -11.69 -5.27
C LYS A 78 11.90 -12.22 -4.97
N CYS A 79 11.84 -13.25 -4.13
CA CYS A 79 10.56 -13.81 -3.70
C CYS A 79 9.69 -12.73 -3.05
N VAL A 80 8.46 -12.63 -3.54
CA VAL A 80 7.42 -11.75 -3.00
C VAL A 80 6.49 -12.58 -2.13
N GLU A 81 6.14 -12.07 -0.95
CA GLU A 81 5.27 -12.76 -0.01
C GLU A 81 3.83 -12.84 -0.51
N MET A 82 3.07 -13.85 -0.04
CA MET A 82 1.66 -13.97 -0.38
C MET A 82 0.89 -12.73 0.02
N ASN A 83 -0.21 -12.47 -0.70
CA ASN A 83 -1.07 -11.31 -0.43
C ASN A 83 -0.38 -9.97 -0.68
N HIS A 84 0.61 -9.91 -1.58
CA HIS A 84 1.20 -8.66 -2.06
C HIS A 84 0.87 -8.41 -3.53
N CYS A 85 1.21 -7.22 -4.04
CA CYS A 85 1.01 -6.83 -5.44
C CYS A 85 -0.44 -6.87 -5.91
N GLY A 86 -1.39 -6.64 -5.01
CA GLY A 86 -2.81 -6.61 -5.31
C GLY A 86 -3.40 -8.00 -5.59
N THR A 87 -2.71 -9.10 -5.25
CA THR A 87 -3.13 -10.46 -5.58
C THR A 87 -2.89 -11.44 -4.42
N GLN A 88 -3.55 -12.61 -4.44
CA GLN A 88 -3.31 -13.68 -3.46
C GLN A 88 -2.03 -14.46 -3.76
N ALA A 89 -1.73 -14.63 -5.05
CA ALA A 89 -0.60 -15.41 -5.55
C ALA A 89 0.31 -14.51 -6.39
N PRO A 90 1.24 -13.78 -5.75
CA PRO A 90 2.15 -12.88 -6.45
C PRO A 90 3.15 -13.64 -7.31
N ILE A 91 3.30 -13.18 -8.56
CA ILE A 91 4.23 -13.72 -9.55
C ILE A 91 5.45 -12.80 -9.67
N TRP A 92 6.64 -13.36 -9.49
CA TRP A 92 7.92 -12.67 -9.55
C TRP A 92 8.88 -13.40 -10.52
N LEU A 93 9.94 -12.74 -10.98
CA LEU A 93 10.89 -13.34 -11.92
C LEU A 93 11.98 -14.11 -11.17
N SER A 94 12.02 -15.43 -11.31
CA SER A 94 13.03 -16.25 -10.66
C SER A 94 14.29 -16.35 -11.51
N LEU A 95 15.41 -15.93 -10.91
CA LEU A 95 16.74 -16.09 -11.45
C LEU A 95 17.43 -17.20 -10.66
N ARG A 96 17.79 -18.30 -11.32
CA ARG A 96 18.65 -19.34 -10.71
C ARG A 96 20.03 -18.75 -10.43
N ASP A 97 20.83 -19.40 -9.57
CA ASP A 97 22.15 -18.89 -9.14
C ASP A 97 23.11 -18.54 -10.29
N SER A 98 22.94 -19.15 -11.48
CA SER A 98 23.75 -18.89 -12.68
C SER A 98 23.05 -18.01 -13.73
N GLU A 99 21.79 -17.62 -13.51
CA GLU A 99 20.98 -16.86 -14.45
C GLU A 99 21.01 -15.37 -14.11
N THR A 100 21.38 -14.55 -15.09
CA THR A 100 21.27 -13.09 -15.04
C THR A 100 20.20 -12.58 -15.99
N LEU A 101 19.78 -11.32 -15.80
CA LEU A 101 18.96 -10.60 -16.77
C LEU A 101 19.69 -10.44 -18.12
N PRO A 102 18.95 -10.36 -19.25
CA PRO A 102 19.54 -10.24 -20.58
C PRO A 102 20.37 -8.95 -20.76
N SER A 103 21.46 -9.05 -21.54
CA SER A 103 22.25 -7.90 -21.94
C SER A 103 21.50 -7.03 -22.95
N PRO A 104 21.83 -5.73 -23.12
CA PRO A 104 21.18 -4.85 -24.10
C PRO A 104 21.09 -5.47 -25.51
N GLY A 105 19.87 -5.55 -26.04
CA GLY A 105 19.55 -6.15 -27.34
C GLY A 105 19.27 -7.65 -27.33
N GLU A 106 19.53 -8.35 -26.22
CA GLU A 106 19.34 -9.79 -26.04
C GLU A 106 17.91 -10.14 -25.58
N ILE A 107 17.43 -11.32 -25.99
CA ILE A 107 16.24 -11.97 -25.43
C ILE A 107 16.70 -13.21 -24.67
N LYS A 108 16.22 -13.39 -23.43
CA LYS A 108 16.48 -14.56 -22.61
C LYS A 108 15.17 -15.20 -22.15
N GLN A 109 15.09 -16.52 -22.24
CA GLN A 109 14.01 -17.30 -21.66
C GLN A 109 14.30 -17.52 -20.17
N LEU A 110 13.40 -17.09 -19.32
CA LEU A 110 13.49 -17.17 -17.86
C LEU A 110 12.21 -17.79 -17.30
N THR A 111 12.20 -18.03 -15.98
CA THR A 111 11.04 -18.61 -15.28
C THR A 111 10.49 -17.58 -14.31
N ALA A 112 9.20 -17.24 -14.41
CA ALA A 112 8.48 -16.56 -13.36
C ALA A 112 7.87 -17.58 -12.39
N CYS A 113 7.81 -17.21 -11.12
CA CYS A 113 7.37 -18.07 -10.03
C CYS A 113 6.19 -17.42 -9.30
N ALA A 114 5.15 -18.20 -9.03
CA ALA A 114 4.06 -17.77 -8.15
C ALA A 114 4.29 -18.29 -6.73
N THR A 115 4.23 -17.39 -5.75
CA THR A 115 4.35 -17.71 -4.32
C THR A 115 2.99 -18.17 -3.77
N TRP A 116 2.95 -19.33 -3.11
CA TRP A 116 1.74 -19.85 -2.46
C TRP A 116 2.06 -20.70 -1.22
N GLN A 117 1.11 -20.77 -0.29
CA GLN A 117 1.19 -21.59 0.92
C GLN A 117 -0.12 -22.34 1.11
N PHE A 118 -0.04 -23.67 1.29
CA PHE A 118 -1.20 -24.47 1.64
C PHE A 118 -1.56 -24.31 3.11
N LEU A 119 -2.86 -24.33 3.43
CA LEU A 119 -3.46 -24.08 4.76
C LEU A 119 -2.96 -24.99 5.92
N PHE A 120 -2.07 -25.94 5.65
CA PHE A 120 -1.48 -26.85 6.64
C PHE A 120 0.04 -27.03 6.49
N SER A 121 0.69 -26.25 5.63
CA SER A 121 2.14 -26.30 5.43
C SER A 121 2.83 -25.19 6.22
N THR A 122 3.84 -25.55 7.00
CA THR A 122 4.76 -24.61 7.64
C THR A 122 5.85 -24.12 6.69
N THR A 123 5.98 -24.72 5.51
CA THR A 123 6.93 -24.32 4.48
C THR A 123 6.21 -23.48 3.41
N LYS A 124 6.70 -22.25 3.25
CA LYS A 124 6.31 -21.32 2.18
C LYS A 124 7.10 -21.69 0.93
N ASP A 125 6.40 -22.02 -0.16
CA ASP A 125 7.04 -22.25 -1.45
C ASP A 125 6.93 -20.99 -2.30
N CYS A 126 8.06 -20.28 -2.43
CA CYS A 126 8.19 -19.10 -3.26
C CYS A 126 8.06 -19.38 -4.76
N CYS A 127 8.12 -20.65 -5.19
CA CYS A 127 8.02 -21.03 -6.59
C CYS A 127 7.17 -22.29 -6.78
N LEU A 128 5.95 -22.26 -6.24
CA LEU A 128 5.03 -23.39 -6.38
C LEU A 128 4.60 -23.59 -7.84
N PHE A 129 4.28 -22.50 -8.54
CA PHE A 129 3.93 -22.53 -9.96
C PHE A 129 5.01 -21.85 -10.79
N GLN A 130 5.48 -22.53 -11.84
CA GLN A 130 6.48 -22.04 -12.77
C GLN A 130 5.80 -21.62 -14.08
N ILE A 131 6.09 -20.40 -14.51
CA ILE A 131 5.52 -19.78 -15.71
C ILE A 131 6.67 -19.37 -16.63
N PRO A 132 6.75 -19.89 -17.86
CA PRO A 132 7.81 -19.49 -18.79
C PRO A 132 7.60 -18.04 -19.22
N VAL A 133 8.66 -17.22 -19.13
CA VAL A 133 8.62 -15.81 -19.54
C VAL A 133 9.86 -15.50 -20.38
N SER A 134 9.67 -14.83 -21.52
CA SER A 134 10.79 -14.28 -22.29
C SER A 134 11.03 -12.84 -21.88
N VAL A 135 12.26 -12.49 -21.54
CA VAL A 135 12.65 -11.12 -21.19
C VAL A 135 13.56 -10.59 -22.28
N ARG A 136 13.26 -9.40 -22.80
CA ARG A 136 14.12 -8.68 -23.73
C ARG A 136 14.63 -7.40 -23.10
N ASN A 137 15.92 -7.13 -23.24
CA ASN A 137 16.51 -5.86 -22.87
C ASN A 137 16.54 -4.94 -24.09
N CYS A 138 15.77 -3.85 -24.08
CA CYS A 138 15.74 -2.84 -25.13
C CYS A 138 16.79 -1.74 -24.95
N GLY A 139 17.78 -1.97 -24.08
CA GLY A 139 18.81 -1.00 -23.69
C GLY A 139 18.38 -0.18 -22.48
N ASN A 140 17.28 0.57 -22.62
CA ASN A 140 16.81 1.50 -21.58
C ASN A 140 15.68 0.94 -20.71
N PHE A 141 15.12 -0.21 -21.08
CA PHE A 141 14.02 -0.87 -20.37
C PHE A 141 13.92 -2.34 -20.76
N PHE A 142 13.31 -3.14 -19.90
CA PHE A 142 12.92 -4.50 -20.23
C PHE A 142 11.48 -4.57 -20.73
N VAL A 143 11.24 -5.50 -21.65
CA VAL A 143 9.90 -5.98 -22.01
C VAL A 143 9.81 -7.46 -21.73
N TYR A 144 8.63 -7.89 -21.28
CA TYR A 144 8.36 -9.24 -20.82
C TYR A 144 7.27 -9.85 -21.69
N LEU A 145 7.53 -11.00 -22.30
CA LEU A 145 6.53 -11.76 -23.02
C LEU A 145 5.70 -12.53 -21.99
N LEU A 146 4.54 -11.97 -21.63
CA LEU A 146 3.66 -12.53 -20.60
C LEU A 146 2.53 -13.34 -21.24
N GLN A 147 2.01 -14.27 -20.44
CA GLN A 147 0.89 -15.13 -20.80
C GLN A 147 -0.20 -15.06 -19.71
N PRO A 148 -1.47 -15.37 -20.04
CA PRO A 148 -2.53 -15.48 -19.05
C PRO A 148 -2.19 -16.53 -17.99
N THR A 149 -2.47 -16.21 -16.73
CA THR A 149 -2.15 -17.07 -15.58
C THR A 149 -3.18 -18.19 -15.39
N GLN A 150 -2.76 -19.29 -14.76
CA GLN A 150 -3.68 -20.36 -14.36
C GLN A 150 -4.38 -20.00 -13.04
N GLY A 151 -5.64 -19.54 -13.13
CA GLY A 151 -6.37 -19.02 -11.96
C GLY A 151 -5.99 -17.57 -11.62
N CYS A 152 -6.53 -17.05 -10.52
CA CYS A 152 -6.29 -15.66 -10.10
C CYS A 152 -4.91 -15.51 -9.46
N MET A 153 -3.91 -15.23 -10.29
CA MET A 153 -2.55 -14.86 -9.89
C MET A 153 -2.19 -13.53 -10.58
N GLY A 154 -1.22 -12.79 -10.06
CA GLY A 154 -0.88 -11.47 -10.58
C GLY A 154 0.61 -11.25 -10.75
N TYR A 155 1.03 -10.72 -11.90
CA TYR A 155 2.41 -10.29 -12.13
C TYR A 155 2.74 -9.05 -11.30
N CYS A 156 3.68 -9.21 -10.37
CA CYS A 156 4.22 -8.13 -9.54
C CYS A 156 5.13 -7.21 -10.35
N ALA A 157 5.27 -5.99 -9.85
CA ALA A 157 6.25 -5.05 -10.31
C ALA A 157 6.90 -4.31 -9.13
N GLU A 158 8.16 -3.91 -9.34
CA GLU A 158 8.94 -3.09 -8.42
C GLU A 158 9.41 -1.86 -9.19
N ALA A 159 9.19 -0.67 -8.63
CA ALA A 159 9.56 0.57 -9.29
C ALA A 159 11.09 0.67 -9.41
N ILE A 160 11.57 1.10 -10.57
CA ILE A 160 13.01 1.34 -10.76
C ILE A 160 13.38 2.61 -9.97
N SER A 161 14.36 2.51 -9.08
CA SER A 161 14.84 3.68 -8.32
C SER A 161 15.52 4.70 -9.25
N ASP A 162 15.36 5.99 -8.94
CA ASP A 162 15.90 7.08 -9.77
C ASP A 162 17.43 6.98 -9.98
N ALA A 163 18.15 6.28 -9.09
CA ALA A 163 19.58 6.00 -9.18
C ALA A 163 19.99 5.06 -10.34
N ARG A 164 19.07 4.25 -10.89
CA ARG A 164 19.36 3.30 -11.98
C ARG A 164 19.03 3.85 -13.38
N LEU A 165 18.36 5.00 -13.47
CA LEU A 165 17.81 5.50 -14.74
C LEU A 165 18.79 6.37 -15.56
N HIS A 166 19.89 6.86 -15.00
CA HIS A 166 20.82 7.76 -15.72
C HIS A 166 22.32 7.54 -15.37
N PRO A 167 23.19 7.20 -16.33
CA PRO A 167 24.59 7.61 -16.31
C PRO A 167 24.64 9.15 -16.41
N CYS A 168 25.49 9.82 -15.63
CA CYS A 168 25.42 11.27 -15.43
C CYS A 168 25.24 12.06 -16.75
N GLY A 169 24.29 13.00 -16.76
CA GLY A 169 23.96 13.82 -17.95
C GLY A 169 25.02 14.88 -18.26
N SER A 170 24.92 15.55 -19.41
CA SER A 170 25.87 16.59 -19.87
C SER A 170 26.04 17.79 -18.92
N ASP A 171 25.21 17.90 -17.87
CA ASP A 171 25.18 18.98 -16.89
C ASP A 171 25.59 18.54 -15.46
N GLU A 172 26.21 17.37 -15.31
CA GLU A 172 26.60 16.78 -14.01
C GLU A 172 28.11 16.52 -13.95
N THR A 173 28.74 16.79 -12.80
CA THR A 173 30.16 16.46 -12.57
C THR A 173 30.26 15.30 -11.59
N GLU A 174 31.06 14.29 -11.93
CA GLU A 174 31.34 13.16 -11.05
C GLU A 174 32.37 13.55 -9.98
N ILE A 175 31.99 13.46 -8.71
CA ILE A 175 32.93 13.61 -7.58
C ILE A 175 32.81 12.35 -6.71
N GLY A 176 33.85 11.51 -6.73
CA GLY A 176 33.93 10.33 -5.86
C GLY A 176 32.90 9.22 -6.17
N GLY A 177 32.39 9.14 -7.41
CA GLY A 177 31.40 8.15 -7.83
C GLY A 177 29.94 8.58 -7.63
N ASP A 178 29.70 9.80 -7.16
CA ASP A 178 28.38 10.44 -7.13
C ASP A 178 28.24 11.47 -8.25
N CYS A 179 27.13 11.41 -9.01
CA CYS A 179 26.75 12.45 -9.96
C CYS A 179 26.18 13.65 -9.19
N VAL A 180 26.88 14.79 -9.19
CA VAL A 180 26.37 16.02 -8.57
C VAL A 180 25.73 16.90 -9.65
N ARG A 181 24.39 16.93 -9.69
CA ARG A 181 23.67 18.06 -10.32
C ARG A 181 23.85 19.29 -9.46
N GLN A 182 24.01 20.44 -10.10
CA GLN A 182 23.66 21.71 -9.49
C GLN A 182 22.15 21.71 -9.23
N LEU A 183 21.74 21.18 -8.07
CA LEU A 183 20.34 21.02 -7.67
C LEU A 183 19.64 22.39 -7.67
N THR A 184 18.74 22.62 -8.63
CA THR A 184 17.48 23.26 -8.23
C THR A 184 16.77 22.24 -7.36
N ALA A 185 16.86 22.41 -6.04
CA ALA A 185 16.17 21.57 -5.08
C ALA A 185 14.69 21.44 -5.50
N SER A 186 14.25 20.20 -5.77
CA SER A 186 12.83 19.93 -5.99
C SER A 186 12.11 20.27 -4.69
N LEU A 187 11.30 21.32 -4.72
CA LEU A 187 10.57 21.75 -3.53
C LEU A 187 9.58 20.64 -3.13
N PRO A 188 9.50 20.30 -1.83
CA PRO A 188 8.53 19.34 -1.36
C PRO A 188 7.10 19.84 -1.64
N PRO A 189 6.15 18.92 -1.88
CA PRO A 189 4.76 19.30 -2.07
C PRO A 189 4.22 20.00 -0.80
N PRO A 190 3.16 20.81 -0.94
CA PRO A 190 2.45 21.33 0.21
C PRO A 190 1.99 20.17 1.11
N PRO A 191 2.09 20.33 2.44
CA PRO A 191 1.61 19.31 3.37
C PRO A 191 0.08 19.17 3.28
N ALA A 192 -0.42 18.00 3.68
CA ALA A 192 -1.85 17.74 3.78
C ALA A 192 -2.51 18.62 4.85
N GLY A 193 -3.84 18.78 4.75
CA GLY A 193 -4.63 19.28 5.87
C GLY A 193 -4.46 18.40 7.11
N ARG A 194 -4.71 18.97 8.30
CA ARG A 194 -4.57 18.20 9.54
C ARG A 194 -5.49 16.96 9.52
N PRO A 195 -4.95 15.74 9.68
CA PRO A 195 -5.77 14.55 9.67
C PRO A 195 -6.78 14.53 10.81
N LYS A 196 -7.96 13.98 10.53
CA LYS A 196 -9.04 13.76 11.49
C LYS A 196 -9.30 12.27 11.61
N VAL A 197 -9.36 11.79 12.84
CA VAL A 197 -9.65 10.41 13.18
C VAL A 197 -11.12 10.31 13.59
N LEU A 198 -11.87 9.44 12.92
CA LEU A 198 -13.27 9.12 13.21
C LEU A 198 -13.45 7.61 13.26
N VAL A 199 -14.43 7.12 14.03
CA VAL A 199 -14.74 5.69 14.10
C VAL A 199 -15.86 5.36 13.13
N GLU A 200 -15.65 4.35 12.30
CA GLU A 200 -16.62 3.82 11.35
C GLU A 200 -16.92 2.35 11.67
N LEU A 201 -18.19 1.98 11.56
CA LEU A 201 -18.66 0.60 11.68
C LEU A 201 -18.80 0.03 10.27
N ILE A 202 -17.99 -0.98 9.94
CA ILE A 202 -18.01 -1.64 8.63
C ILE A 202 -18.21 -3.13 8.87
N GLU A 203 -19.32 -3.69 8.38
CA GLU A 203 -19.64 -5.13 8.48
C GLU A 203 -19.49 -5.69 9.91
N SER A 204 -20.01 -4.96 10.90
CA SER A 204 -19.93 -5.32 12.33
C SER A 204 -18.53 -5.28 12.96
N ARG A 205 -17.56 -4.66 12.29
CA ARG A 205 -16.21 -4.39 12.81
C ARG A 205 -15.97 -2.89 12.95
N LEU A 206 -15.24 -2.49 13.98
CA LEU A 206 -14.91 -1.09 14.24
C LEU A 206 -13.59 -0.73 13.58
N PHE A 207 -13.57 0.39 12.87
CA PHE A 207 -12.37 0.94 12.27
C PHE A 207 -12.20 2.40 12.65
N CYS A 208 -10.98 2.78 13.01
CA CYS A 208 -10.55 4.17 13.04
C CYS A 208 -10.18 4.57 11.61
N ARG A 209 -10.92 5.52 11.05
CA ARG A 209 -10.60 6.16 9.78
C ARG A 209 -9.84 7.45 10.02
N CYS A 210 -8.66 7.55 9.44
CA CYS A 210 -7.92 8.80 9.32
C CYS A 210 -8.20 9.42 7.95
N SER A 211 -8.60 10.69 7.91
CA SER A 211 -8.88 11.41 6.66
C SER A 211 -8.35 12.84 6.71
N PHE A 212 -7.96 13.40 5.56
CA PHE A 212 -7.36 14.73 5.48
C PHE A 212 -7.69 15.43 4.15
N ASP A 213 -7.63 16.76 4.16
CA ASP A 213 -7.82 17.57 2.97
C ASP A 213 -6.56 17.55 2.09
N VAL A 214 -6.74 17.26 0.80
CA VAL A 214 -5.65 17.23 -0.18
C VAL A 214 -5.39 18.64 -0.70
N PRO A 215 -4.14 19.14 -0.67
CA PRO A 215 -3.82 20.45 -1.22
C PRO A 215 -4.07 20.47 -2.74
N PRO A 216 -4.58 21.60 -3.29
CA PRO A 216 -4.79 21.73 -4.73
C PRO A 216 -3.43 21.74 -5.43
N THR A 217 -3.11 20.66 -6.16
CA THR A 217 -1.88 20.52 -6.93
C THR A 217 -2.21 20.13 -8.37
N LYS A 218 -1.39 20.56 -9.33
CA LYS A 218 -1.54 20.18 -10.75
C LYS A 218 -0.99 18.79 -11.05
N ASN A 219 -0.15 18.27 -10.15
CA ASN A 219 0.58 17.03 -10.33
C ASN A 219 -0.08 15.94 -9.48
N SER A 220 0.01 14.69 -9.93
CA SER A 220 -0.48 13.57 -9.15
C SER A 220 0.35 13.40 -7.88
N VAL A 221 -0.33 13.28 -6.74
CA VAL A 221 0.27 13.12 -5.41
C VAL A 221 -0.06 11.76 -4.81
N GLY A 222 0.83 11.27 -3.97
CA GLY A 222 0.61 10.15 -3.08
C GLY A 222 0.77 10.58 -1.63
N PHE A 223 0.37 9.71 -0.72
CA PHE A 223 0.37 9.95 0.72
C PHE A 223 1.08 8.81 1.43
N TYR A 224 1.90 9.17 2.40
CA TYR A 224 2.42 8.24 3.38
C TYR A 224 1.66 8.48 4.69
N ILE A 225 1.00 7.44 5.19
CA ILE A 225 0.14 7.52 6.37
C ILE A 225 0.68 6.57 7.43
N ALA A 226 0.95 7.09 8.62
CA ALA A 226 1.43 6.31 9.76
C ALA A 226 0.54 6.51 10.99
N TRP A 227 0.14 5.39 11.59
CA TRP A 227 -0.62 5.29 12.82
C TRP A 227 0.31 5.01 13.98
N SER A 228 0.12 5.74 15.08
CA SER A 228 0.85 5.51 16.32
C SER A 228 -0.08 5.53 17.53
N ARG A 229 0.36 4.89 18.60
CA ARG A 229 -0.31 4.82 19.89
C ARG A 229 0.58 5.40 20.97
N LEU A 230 0.01 6.11 21.93
CA LEU A 230 0.70 6.55 23.13
C LEU A 230 0.78 5.42 24.15
N SER A 231 1.99 5.00 24.50
CA SER A 231 2.24 4.02 25.55
C SER A 231 2.00 4.62 26.94
N SER A 232 1.99 3.77 27.96
CA SER A 232 1.90 4.22 29.36
C SER A 232 3.10 5.05 29.82
N GLN A 233 4.21 4.99 29.08
CA GLN A 233 5.41 5.79 29.33
C GLN A 233 5.41 7.11 28.51
N GLU A 234 4.28 7.49 27.93
CA GLU A 234 4.12 8.68 27.07
C GLU A 234 5.03 8.64 25.83
N VAL A 235 5.37 7.44 25.35
CA VAL A 235 6.14 7.22 24.12
C VAL A 235 5.20 6.79 23.01
N LYS A 236 5.38 7.33 21.80
CA LYS A 236 4.60 6.90 20.63
C LYS A 236 5.17 5.61 20.04
N GLU A 237 4.35 4.58 19.99
CA GLU A 237 4.62 3.29 19.37
C GLU A 237 3.93 3.23 18.01
N GLU A 238 4.65 2.80 16.98
CA GLU A 238 4.09 2.64 15.63
C GLU A 238 3.17 1.41 15.58
N LEU A 239 1.98 1.59 15.00
CA LEU A 239 1.00 0.51 14.82
C LEU A 239 0.92 0.04 13.35
N LYS A 240 0.93 0.99 12.41
CA LYS A 240 0.76 0.72 10.99
C LYS A 240 1.33 1.86 10.17
N GLN A 241 1.99 1.54 9.06
CA GLN A 241 2.45 2.49 8.05
C GLN A 241 2.01 2.02 6.67
N GLU A 242 1.58 2.93 5.81
CA GLU A 242 1.17 2.61 4.45
C GLU A 242 1.44 3.75 3.47
N THR A 243 1.63 3.40 2.20
CA THR A 243 1.74 4.34 1.09
C THR A 243 0.52 4.17 0.18
N THR A 244 -0.23 5.24 -0.04
CA THR A 244 -1.52 5.20 -0.76
C THR A 244 -1.76 6.45 -1.59
N VAL A 245 -2.68 6.39 -2.56
CA VAL A 245 -3.19 7.56 -3.29
C VAL A 245 -4.52 8.07 -2.73
N GLN A 246 -5.09 7.33 -1.78
CA GLN A 246 -6.31 7.72 -1.11
C GLN A 246 -5.98 8.69 0.03
N ALA A 247 -6.77 9.76 0.15
CA ALA A 247 -6.61 10.75 1.22
C ALA A 247 -7.15 10.27 2.58
N PHE A 248 -7.10 8.95 2.82
CA PHE A 248 -7.55 8.31 4.04
C PHE A 248 -6.88 6.94 4.26
N SER A 249 -6.93 6.48 5.51
CA SER A 249 -6.43 5.18 5.98
C SER A 249 -7.37 4.60 7.02
N PHE A 250 -7.37 3.27 7.17
CA PHE A 250 -8.09 2.56 8.23
C PHE A 250 -7.16 1.78 9.17
N LEU A 251 -7.53 1.76 10.45
CA LEU A 251 -6.94 0.96 11.51
C LEU A 251 -8.07 0.25 12.27
N GLU A 252 -8.03 -1.08 12.33
CA GLU A 252 -9.07 -1.90 12.96
C GLU A 252 -8.97 -1.87 14.51
N LEU A 253 -10.11 -1.76 15.18
CA LEU A 253 -10.26 -1.87 16.63
C LEU A 253 -10.49 -3.35 17.01
N ASP A 254 -9.43 -4.14 16.88
CA ASP A 254 -9.45 -5.61 17.00
C ASP A 254 -9.15 -6.14 18.42
N GLY A 255 -8.69 -5.27 19.34
CA GLY A 255 -8.22 -5.65 20.67
C GLY A 255 -6.81 -6.25 20.71
N ILE A 256 -6.16 -6.45 19.56
CA ILE A 256 -4.80 -6.96 19.44
C ILE A 256 -3.85 -5.78 19.19
N ASN A 257 -4.04 -5.09 18.08
CA ASN A 257 -3.25 -3.94 17.64
C ASN A 257 -3.78 -2.64 18.24
N LEU A 258 -5.10 -2.52 18.36
CA LEU A 258 -5.76 -1.35 18.94
C LEU A 258 -6.81 -1.78 19.97
N ARG A 259 -6.65 -1.30 21.21
CA ARG A 259 -7.49 -1.67 22.36
C ARG A 259 -8.30 -0.48 22.85
N LEU A 260 -9.43 -0.79 23.50
CA LEU A 260 -10.18 0.21 24.25
C LEU A 260 -9.30 0.81 25.35
N GLY A 261 -9.30 2.14 25.44
CA GLY A 261 -8.45 2.92 26.34
C GLY A 261 -7.19 3.48 25.67
N ASP A 262 -6.88 3.06 24.45
CA ASP A 262 -5.70 3.56 23.73
C ASP A 262 -5.89 5.01 23.26
N ARG A 263 -4.80 5.77 23.29
CA ARG A 263 -4.70 7.12 22.72
C ARG A 263 -3.89 7.01 21.43
N ILE A 264 -4.50 7.33 20.29
CA ILE A 264 -3.88 7.15 18.97
C ILE A 264 -3.72 8.46 18.21
N PHE A 265 -2.77 8.45 17.29
CA PHE A 265 -2.45 9.54 16.37
C PHE A 265 -2.33 8.99 14.96
N CYS A 266 -2.79 9.78 14.00
CA CYS A 266 -2.55 9.54 12.58
C CYS A 266 -1.68 10.67 12.03
N SER A 267 -0.61 10.32 11.32
CA SER A 267 0.25 11.27 10.62
C SER A 267 0.18 11.04 9.12
N ALA A 268 0.17 12.12 8.35
CA ALA A 268 0.15 12.07 6.88
C ALA A 268 1.20 13.01 6.29
N SER A 269 2.03 12.50 5.37
CA SER A 269 2.88 13.30 4.51
C SER A 269 2.48 13.12 3.05
N VAL A 270 2.76 14.13 2.22
CA VAL A 270 2.45 14.17 0.79
C VAL A 270 3.74 14.02 0.01
N PHE A 271 3.70 13.31 -1.10
CA PHE A 271 4.80 13.28 -2.07
C PHE A 271 4.24 13.40 -3.49
N PHE A 272 5.04 13.92 -4.42
CA PHE A 272 4.68 13.86 -5.83
C PHE A 272 4.95 12.44 -6.34
N LEU A 273 4.03 11.85 -7.11
CA LEU A 273 4.28 10.53 -7.70
C LEU A 273 5.56 10.53 -8.56
N GLU A 274 5.86 11.66 -9.20
CA GLU A 274 7.08 11.94 -9.97
C GLU A 274 8.35 12.18 -9.13
N ASN A 275 8.27 12.25 -7.79
CA ASN A 275 9.44 12.19 -6.90
C ASN A 275 9.06 11.75 -5.47
N PRO A 276 8.91 10.42 -5.18
CA PRO A 276 8.47 9.93 -3.88
C PRO A 276 9.52 10.08 -2.77
N HIS A 277 10.78 10.33 -3.12
CA HIS A 277 11.85 10.56 -2.17
C HIS A 277 11.75 11.94 -1.51
N VAL A 278 11.09 12.91 -2.16
CA VAL A 278 10.88 14.24 -1.63
C VAL A 278 9.47 14.34 -1.05
N GLN A 279 9.38 14.29 0.27
CA GLN A 279 8.12 14.32 1.01
C GLN A 279 7.90 15.68 1.66
N SER A 280 6.63 16.04 1.85
CA SER A 280 6.25 17.13 2.72
C SER A 280 6.59 16.80 4.18
N VAL A 281 6.55 17.82 5.03
CA VAL A 281 6.50 17.60 6.47
C VAL A 281 5.25 16.75 6.79
N ALA A 282 5.42 15.75 7.66
CA ALA A 282 4.31 14.94 8.16
C ALA A 282 3.45 15.77 9.11
N ILE A 283 2.14 15.83 8.85
CA ILE A 283 1.16 16.50 9.71
C ILE A 283 0.42 15.46 10.51
N GLU A 284 0.39 15.65 11.82
CA GLU A 284 -0.26 14.74 12.75
C GLU A 284 -1.66 15.23 13.15
N SER A 285 -2.56 14.28 13.39
CA SER A 285 -3.88 14.50 13.95
C SER A 285 -3.83 14.99 15.39
N GLN A 286 -4.97 15.45 15.89
CA GLN A 286 -5.14 15.54 17.34
C GLN A 286 -5.16 14.13 17.95
N GLU A 287 -4.87 14.06 19.26
CA GLU A 287 -5.02 12.81 20.02
C GLU A 287 -6.46 12.32 19.92
N PHE A 288 -6.62 11.05 19.54
CA PHE A 288 -7.89 10.37 19.56
C PHE A 288 -7.88 9.30 20.65
N PHE A 289 -8.75 9.46 21.65
CA PHE A 289 -8.98 8.43 22.65
C PHE A 289 -9.99 7.41 22.10
N ALA A 290 -9.61 6.15 21.97
CA ALA A 290 -10.48 5.07 21.51
C ALA A 290 -11.07 4.32 22.72
N GLY A 291 -12.23 4.73 23.22
CA GLY A 291 -12.83 4.07 24.38
C GLY A 291 -14.02 4.78 25.01
N ILE A 292 -14.32 4.35 26.23
CA ILE A 292 -15.37 4.91 27.08
C ILE A 292 -14.69 5.61 28.25
N LYS A 293 -15.04 6.86 28.51
CA LYS A 293 -14.47 7.70 29.55
C LYS A 293 -15.54 8.22 30.49
N LEU A 294 -15.20 8.31 31.77
CA LEU A 294 -16.01 8.98 32.79
C LEU A 294 -15.55 10.44 32.91
N GLN A 295 -16.51 11.37 32.90
CA GLN A 295 -16.28 12.80 33.16
C GLN A 295 -17.15 13.27 34.33
N PRO A 296 -16.56 13.91 35.35
CA PRO A 296 -15.12 14.00 35.62
C PRO A 296 -14.49 12.61 35.89
N GLU A 297 -13.17 12.48 35.70
CA GLU A 297 -12.41 11.28 36.11
C GLU A 297 -12.30 11.25 37.64
N LEU A 298 -13.42 11.04 38.35
CA LEU A 298 -13.43 10.87 39.80
C LEU A 298 -13.28 9.39 40.13
N SER A 299 -12.23 9.06 40.89
CA SER A 299 -12.00 7.71 41.42
C SER A 299 -12.70 7.47 42.76
N THR A 300 -13.09 8.55 43.46
CA THR A 300 -13.78 8.51 44.75
C THR A 300 -14.85 9.59 44.84
N ILE A 301 -15.99 9.23 45.40
CA ILE A 301 -17.10 10.13 45.69
C ILE A 301 -17.28 10.12 47.20
N SER A 302 -17.26 11.31 47.83
CA SER A 302 -17.48 11.42 49.27
C SER A 302 -18.97 11.39 49.59
N GLU A 303 -19.32 10.67 50.65
CA GLU A 303 -20.69 10.63 51.20
C GLU A 303 -20.96 11.89 52.06
N ASP A 304 -20.87 13.06 51.44
CA ASP A 304 -21.01 14.37 52.11
C ASP A 304 -22.42 14.98 51.97
N GLY A 305 -23.40 14.20 51.50
CA GLY A 305 -24.77 14.63 51.26
C GLY A 305 -24.94 15.55 50.04
N LYS A 306 -23.91 15.73 49.21
CA LYS A 306 -24.00 16.46 47.94
C LYS A 306 -24.40 15.54 46.79
N GLU A 307 -25.04 16.11 45.78
CA GLU A 307 -25.28 15.43 44.51
C GLU A 307 -24.03 15.46 43.63
N TYR A 308 -23.72 14.32 43.01
CA TYR A 308 -22.60 14.16 42.09
C TYR A 308 -23.13 13.72 40.73
N TYR A 309 -22.65 14.38 39.67
CA TYR A 309 -22.96 14.02 38.29
C TYR A 309 -21.79 13.27 37.66
N LEU A 310 -22.08 12.07 37.15
CA LEU A 310 -21.14 11.25 36.37
C LEU A 310 -21.63 11.19 34.93
N ARG A 311 -20.84 11.72 34.00
CA ARG A 311 -21.07 11.60 32.56
C ARG A 311 -20.23 10.47 32.00
N ILE A 312 -20.82 9.65 31.15
CA ILE A 312 -20.13 8.61 30.39
C ILE A 312 -20.07 9.07 28.94
N GLU A 313 -18.87 9.24 28.41
CA GLU A 313 -18.65 9.60 27.01
C GLU A 313 -17.97 8.43 26.30
N SER A 314 -18.57 8.00 25.19
CA SER A 314 -18.00 6.95 24.34
C SER A 314 -17.57 7.55 23.02
N THR A 315 -16.30 7.36 22.64
CA THR A 315 -15.78 7.74 21.32
C THR A 315 -15.85 6.61 20.30
N VAL A 316 -16.14 5.39 20.77
CA VAL A 316 -16.37 4.21 19.96
C VAL A 316 -17.85 3.78 20.05
N PRO A 317 -18.49 3.34 18.96
CA PRO A 317 -19.84 2.83 19.04
C PRO A 317 -19.88 1.50 19.80
N ILE A 318 -20.94 1.29 20.57
CA ILE A 318 -21.21 0.03 21.26
C ILE A 318 -21.92 -0.88 20.27
N ILE A 319 -21.26 -1.95 19.84
CA ILE A 319 -21.88 -2.95 18.97
C ILE A 319 -22.68 -3.92 19.83
N CYS A 320 -23.99 -3.98 19.57
CA CYS A 320 -24.91 -4.90 20.20
C CYS A 320 -25.27 -5.99 19.18
N SER A 321 -25.03 -7.24 19.51
CA SER A 321 -25.35 -8.37 18.63
C SER A 321 -26.87 -8.57 18.56
N GLU A 322 -27.47 -8.61 17.37
CA GLU A 322 -28.90 -8.96 17.20
C GLU A 322 -29.21 -10.44 17.57
N PHE A 323 -28.18 -11.27 17.74
CA PHE A 323 -28.30 -12.73 17.99
C PHE A 323 -28.20 -13.14 19.46
N SER A 324 -28.46 -12.25 20.41
CA SER A 324 -28.78 -12.70 21.77
C SER A 324 -30.17 -13.34 21.76
N GLU A 325 -30.24 -14.65 21.54
CA GLU A 325 -31.46 -15.51 21.58
C GLU A 325 -32.22 -15.49 22.92
N LEU A 326 -31.80 -14.65 23.85
CA LEU A 326 -32.40 -14.40 25.16
C LEU A 326 -32.41 -12.89 25.30
N ASP A 327 -33.57 -12.28 25.55
CA ASP A 327 -33.84 -10.85 25.80
C ASP A 327 -32.82 -10.14 26.74
N GLN A 328 -31.57 -10.04 26.31
CA GLN A 328 -30.49 -9.37 27.01
C GLN A 328 -30.35 -8.02 26.34
N GLU A 329 -31.05 -7.04 26.89
CA GLU A 329 -30.83 -5.63 26.58
C GLU A 329 -29.33 -5.35 26.58
N CYS A 330 -28.85 -4.79 25.46
CA CYS A 330 -27.46 -4.38 25.34
C CYS A 330 -27.14 -3.33 26.40
N LYS A 331 -26.33 -3.72 27.39
CA LYS A 331 -26.11 -2.90 28.59
C LYS A 331 -24.63 -2.77 28.89
N ILE A 332 -24.21 -1.54 29.18
CA ILE A 332 -22.94 -1.26 29.83
C ILE A 332 -23.15 -1.38 31.33
N SER A 333 -22.40 -2.27 31.98
CA SER A 333 -22.45 -2.44 33.44
C SER A 333 -21.37 -1.60 34.11
N LEU A 334 -21.78 -0.66 34.96
CA LEU A 334 -20.87 0.10 35.82
C LEU A 334 -20.86 -0.55 37.21
N LYS A 335 -19.69 -0.98 37.67
CA LYS A 335 -19.55 -1.57 39.00
C LYS A 335 -19.09 -0.51 39.98
N LEU A 336 -20.00 -0.09 40.85
CA LEU A 336 -19.69 0.77 41.99
C LEU A 336 -19.32 -0.11 43.18
N LYS A 337 -18.30 0.29 43.94
CA LYS A 337 -17.92 -0.35 45.21
C LYS A 337 -18.00 0.70 46.31
N THR A 338 -18.73 0.39 47.37
CA THR A 338 -18.81 1.23 48.56
C THR A 338 -17.82 0.72 49.61
N ILE A 339 -17.27 1.63 50.40
CA ILE A 339 -16.34 1.29 51.48
C ILE A 339 -17.13 0.92 52.75
N ASP A 340 -18.39 1.35 52.85
CA ASP A 340 -19.31 1.04 53.95
C ASP A 340 -20.56 0.27 53.45
N GLN A 341 -21.06 -0.69 54.24
CA GLN A 341 -22.05 -1.69 53.81
C GLN A 341 -23.51 -1.35 54.21
N ASP A 342 -23.74 -0.27 54.95
CA ASP A 342 -25.04 0.01 55.59
C ASP A 342 -25.89 1.12 54.93
N LEU A 343 -25.54 1.59 53.71
CA LEU A 343 -26.22 2.71 53.05
C LEU A 343 -26.98 2.31 51.76
N VAL A 344 -28.21 2.83 51.64
CA VAL A 344 -29.06 2.71 50.45
C VAL A 344 -28.84 3.94 49.56
N PHE A 345 -28.38 3.71 48.34
CA PHE A 345 -28.13 4.77 47.36
C PHE A 345 -29.27 4.83 46.33
N PHE A 346 -29.71 6.04 45.99
CA PHE A 346 -30.67 6.30 44.93
C PHE A 346 -29.94 6.90 43.72
N TRP A 347 -30.08 6.28 42.56
CA TRP A 347 -29.47 6.73 41.30
C TRP A 347 -30.56 6.89 40.24
N GLY A 348 -30.44 7.94 39.43
CA GLY A 348 -31.25 8.14 38.23
C GLY A 348 -30.33 8.21 37.00
N ILE A 349 -30.68 7.49 35.94
CA ILE A 349 -30.02 7.62 34.64
C ILE A 349 -30.84 8.61 33.82
N HIS A 350 -30.21 9.70 33.39
CA HIS A 350 -30.81 10.67 32.50
C HIS A 350 -30.13 10.58 31.13
N PRO A 351 -30.83 10.15 30.07
CA PRO A 351 -30.29 10.26 28.71
C PRO A 351 -30.13 11.75 28.38
N CYS A 352 -28.96 12.12 27.86
CA CYS A 352 -28.68 13.46 27.38
C CYS A 352 -29.10 13.61 25.92
#